data_AF-A0A529SZ64-F1
#
_entry.id   AF-A0A529SZ64-F1
#
_cell.length_a   1.000
_cell.length_b   1.000
_cell.length_c   1.000
_cell.angle_alpha   90.00
_cell.angle_beta   90.00
_cell.angle_gamma   90.00
#
_symmetry.space_group_name_H-M   'P 1'
#
loop_
_entity.id
_entity.type
_entity.pdbx_description
1 polymer ?
#
loop_
_entity_poly.entity_id
_entity_poly.type
_entity_poly.pdbx_seq_one_letter_code
_entity_poly.pdbx_strand_id
1 'polypeptide(L)'
;MEFSPQQDEALKAVGRWLKDGRPQVFRLFGYAGTGKTTLARYFAEHVDGQVQFAAFTGKAAQVLRSKGATNARTIHSLIYRPKGEESVEDEVTGKTSMSPTFSLNRQSPISRAKLVVIDECSMVDEQLGRDLQSFGTPILVLGDPAQLPPISGGGFFTEHEPDVLLTEIHRQARDNPIIRLALDVREGREFMHGDYGTAQVIGREAVNQDLVLKADQVLVGTNRTRRRY
;
A
#
# COMPACT_ATOMS: atom_id res chain seq x y z
N MET A 1 -12.60 -7.70 -19.80
CA MET A 1 -11.31 -7.06 -19.49
C MET A 1 -10.24 -8.00 -20.00
N GLU A 2 -9.28 -7.51 -20.80
CA GLU A 2 -8.21 -8.35 -21.35
C GLU A 2 -6.97 -8.20 -20.46
N PHE A 3 -6.49 -9.31 -19.91
CA PHE A 3 -5.31 -9.35 -19.03
C PHE A 3 -4.06 -9.67 -19.86
N SER A 4 -2.90 -9.12 -19.47
CA SER A 4 -1.65 -9.53 -20.12
C SER A 4 -1.29 -10.98 -19.72
N PRO A 5 -0.43 -11.68 -20.49
CA PRO A 5 -0.03 -13.05 -20.14
C PRO A 5 0.54 -13.18 -18.72
N GLN A 6 1.32 -12.19 -18.27
CA GLN A 6 1.87 -12.17 -16.91
C GLN A 6 0.79 -12.02 -15.84
N GLN A 7 -0.24 -11.21 -16.12
CA GLN A 7 -1.38 -11.04 -15.24
C GLN A 7 -2.24 -12.30 -15.18
N ASP A 8 -2.45 -12.99 -16.31
CA ASP A 8 -3.18 -14.26 -16.36
C ASP A 8 -2.47 -15.36 -15.54
N GLU A 9 -1.15 -15.45 -15.63
CA GLU A 9 -0.37 -16.35 -14.77
C GLU A 9 -0.46 -15.98 -13.28
N ALA A 10 -0.46 -14.69 -12.96
CA ALA A 10 -0.69 -14.22 -11.60
C ALA A 10 -2.10 -14.62 -11.09
N LEU A 11 -3.12 -14.51 -11.95
CA LEU A 11 -4.49 -14.93 -11.64
C LEU A 11 -4.55 -16.42 -11.31
N LYS A 12 -3.93 -17.26 -12.14
CA LYS A 12 -3.85 -18.72 -11.92
C LYS A 12 -3.08 -19.06 -10.65
N ALA A 13 -1.98 -18.38 -10.37
CA ALA A 13 -1.17 -18.62 -9.18
C ALA A 13 -1.93 -18.31 -7.89
N VAL A 14 -2.57 -17.14 -7.80
CA VAL A 14 -3.38 -16.76 -6.64
C VAL A 14 -4.60 -17.67 -6.50
N GLY A 15 -5.26 -18.03 -7.61
CA GLY A 15 -6.39 -18.96 -7.57
C GLY A 15 -6.02 -20.34 -7.02
N ARG A 16 -4.86 -20.89 -7.43
CA ARG A 16 -4.33 -22.15 -6.87
C ARG A 16 -4.00 -22.01 -5.39
N TRP A 17 -3.28 -20.96 -5.02
CA TRP A 17 -2.91 -20.69 -3.63
C TRP A 17 -4.14 -20.60 -2.71
N LEU A 18 -5.17 -19.86 -3.13
CA LEU A 18 -6.37 -19.70 -2.32
C LEU A 18 -7.15 -21.01 -2.15
N LYS A 19 -7.13 -21.87 -3.18
CA LYS A 19 -7.73 -23.21 -3.13
C LYS A 19 -6.94 -24.17 -2.22
N ASP A 20 -5.61 -24.10 -2.26
CA ASP A 20 -4.73 -24.92 -1.42
C ASP A 20 -4.80 -24.51 0.06
N GLY A 21 -5.11 -23.24 0.34
CA GLY A 21 -5.31 -22.72 1.68
C GLY A 21 -4.02 -22.53 2.50
N ARG A 22 -2.85 -22.75 1.89
CA ARG A 22 -1.54 -22.54 2.52
C ARG A 22 -0.45 -22.23 1.47
N PRO A 23 0.62 -21.48 1.83
CA PRO A 23 0.82 -20.77 3.10
C PRO A 23 -0.22 -19.65 3.32
N GLN A 24 -0.33 -19.09 4.53
CA GLN A 24 -1.38 -18.09 4.81
C GLN A 24 -1.21 -16.79 4.02
N VAL A 25 0.02 -16.45 3.60
CA VAL A 25 0.35 -15.21 2.89
C VAL A 25 0.74 -15.53 1.45
N PHE A 26 0.25 -14.73 0.52
CA PHE A 26 0.71 -14.69 -0.88
C PHE A 26 1.11 -13.28 -1.25
N ARG A 27 2.28 -13.13 -1.86
CA ARG A 27 2.91 -11.85 -2.21
C ARG A 27 2.83 -11.64 -3.72
N LEU A 28 1.90 -10.79 -4.13
CA LEU A 28 1.78 -10.32 -5.51
C LEU A 28 2.40 -8.94 -5.62
N PHE A 29 3.67 -8.90 -6.00
CA PHE A 29 4.39 -7.65 -6.16
C PHE A 29 4.39 -7.18 -7.60
N GLY A 30 4.74 -5.92 -7.78
CA GLY A 30 4.94 -5.35 -9.10
C GLY A 30 5.14 -3.86 -9.05
N TYR A 31 5.64 -3.29 -10.13
CA TYR A 31 5.92 -1.86 -10.18
C TYR A 31 4.64 -1.01 -10.30
N ALA A 32 4.78 0.30 -10.16
CA ALA A 32 3.72 1.24 -10.51
C ALA A 32 3.24 1.01 -11.95
N GLY A 33 1.92 0.99 -12.16
CA GLY A 33 1.32 0.82 -13.49
C GLY A 33 1.21 -0.62 -14.01
N THR A 34 1.61 -1.64 -13.25
CA THR A 34 1.47 -3.06 -13.66
C THR A 34 0.10 -3.68 -13.39
N GLY A 35 -0.81 -2.94 -12.75
CA GLY A 35 -2.20 -3.34 -12.58
C GLY A 35 -2.52 -4.18 -11.33
N LYS A 36 -1.66 -4.18 -10.30
CA LYS A 36 -1.87 -4.90 -9.02
C LYS A 36 -3.27 -4.72 -8.43
N THR A 37 -3.72 -3.47 -8.26
CA THR A 37 -5.06 -3.17 -7.72
C THR A 37 -6.20 -3.68 -8.61
N THR A 38 -5.99 -3.75 -9.93
CA THR A 38 -6.99 -4.32 -10.84
C THR A 38 -7.11 -5.83 -10.63
N LEU A 39 -5.99 -6.54 -10.50
CA LEU A 39 -6.00 -7.97 -10.17
C LEU A 39 -6.64 -8.25 -8.82
N ALA A 40 -6.31 -7.46 -7.80
CA ALA A 40 -6.91 -7.58 -6.47
C ALA A 40 -8.44 -7.48 -6.47
N ARG A 41 -9.00 -6.57 -7.27
CA ARG A 41 -10.46 -6.45 -7.44
C ARG A 41 -11.04 -7.66 -8.16
N TYR A 42 -10.38 -8.08 -9.24
CA TYR A 42 -10.80 -9.27 -9.97
C TYR A 42 -10.82 -10.49 -9.04
N PHE A 43 -9.80 -10.70 -8.22
CA PHE A 43 -9.81 -11.77 -7.20
C PHE A 43 -10.98 -11.63 -6.26
N ALA A 44 -11.20 -10.44 -5.69
CA ALA A 44 -12.26 -10.23 -4.72
C ALA A 44 -13.67 -10.51 -5.28
N GLU A 45 -13.90 -10.22 -6.56
CA GLU A 45 -15.16 -10.50 -7.25
C GLU A 45 -15.39 -12.01 -7.52
N HIS A 46 -14.32 -12.80 -7.58
CA HIS A 46 -14.36 -14.22 -7.93
C HIS A 46 -14.16 -15.16 -6.72
N VAL A 47 -13.94 -14.61 -5.52
CA VAL A 47 -13.90 -15.39 -4.29
C VAL A 47 -15.32 -15.61 -3.78
N ASP A 48 -15.69 -16.87 -3.55
CA ASP A 48 -16.97 -17.23 -2.93
C ASP A 48 -16.95 -16.94 -1.41
N GLY A 49 -17.17 -15.67 -1.08
CA GLY A 49 -17.31 -15.18 0.29
C GLY A 49 -16.83 -13.74 0.48
N GLN A 50 -16.74 -13.33 1.75
CA GLN A 50 -16.36 -11.96 2.07
C GLN A 50 -14.87 -11.72 1.86
N VAL A 51 -14.53 -10.66 1.12
CA VAL A 51 -13.16 -10.17 0.98
C VAL A 51 -13.02 -8.83 1.68
N GLN A 52 -12.00 -8.70 2.53
CA GLN A 52 -11.67 -7.43 3.18
C GLN A 52 -10.49 -6.78 2.46
N PHE A 53 -10.55 -5.46 2.31
CA PHE A 53 -9.44 -4.67 1.80
C PHE A 53 -8.87 -3.82 2.92
N ALA A 54 -7.55 -3.78 3.05
CA ALA A 54 -6.87 -2.87 3.95
C ALA A 54 -5.60 -2.30 3.34
N ALA A 55 -5.17 -1.16 3.86
CA ALA A 55 -3.89 -0.55 3.54
C ALA A 55 -3.25 0.04 4.80
N PHE A 56 -1.95 0.33 4.74
CA PHE A 56 -1.24 0.90 5.89
C PHE A 56 -1.80 2.29 6.28
N THR A 57 -2.03 3.16 5.29
CA THR A 57 -2.50 4.55 5.52
C THR A 57 -3.95 4.77 5.12
N GLY A 58 -4.58 5.79 5.72
CA GLY A 58 -5.94 6.21 5.37
C GLY A 58 -6.06 6.71 3.92
N LYS A 59 -5.00 7.35 3.39
CA LYS A 59 -4.96 7.81 1.99
C LYS A 59 -4.93 6.64 1.02
N ALA A 60 -4.10 5.62 1.29
CA ALA A 60 -4.06 4.40 0.48
C ALA A 60 -5.42 3.66 0.52
N ALA A 61 -6.02 3.53 1.70
CA ALA A 61 -7.37 2.98 1.83
C ALA A 61 -8.42 3.79 1.05
N GLN A 62 -8.31 5.13 1.02
CA GLN A 62 -9.19 5.98 0.21
C GLN A 62 -9.00 5.75 -1.30
N VAL A 63 -7.77 5.58 -1.77
CA VAL A 63 -7.46 5.26 -3.17
C VAL A 63 -8.03 3.88 -3.55
N LEU A 64 -7.96 2.89 -2.65
CA LEU A 64 -8.62 1.61 -2.87
C LEU A 64 -10.14 1.76 -3.00
N ARG A 65 -10.78 2.54 -2.12
CA ARG A 65 -12.22 2.82 -2.21
C ARG A 65 -12.61 3.51 -3.51
N SER A 66 -11.86 4.51 -3.97
CA SER A 66 -12.15 5.19 -5.24
C SER A 66 -11.99 4.27 -6.45
N LYS A 67 -11.18 3.21 -6.32
CA LYS A 67 -11.04 2.16 -7.32
C LYS A 67 -12.09 1.04 -7.16
N GLY A 68 -13.06 1.14 -6.25
CA GLY A 68 -14.18 0.20 -6.12
C GLY A 68 -14.07 -0.80 -4.98
N ALA A 69 -12.97 -0.83 -4.22
CA ALA A 69 -12.90 -1.61 -2.97
C ALA A 69 -13.59 -0.85 -1.83
N THR A 70 -14.93 -0.79 -1.87
CA THR A 70 -15.75 0.11 -1.03
C THR A 70 -15.57 -0.10 0.48
N ASN A 71 -15.24 -1.32 0.92
CA ASN A 71 -14.99 -1.66 2.31
C ASN A 71 -13.54 -1.44 2.77
N ALA A 72 -12.66 -0.88 1.92
CA ALA A 72 -11.25 -0.69 2.24
C ALA A 72 -11.06 0.27 3.42
N ARG A 73 -10.23 -0.13 4.39
CA ARG A 73 -9.91 0.62 5.62
C ARG A 73 -8.42 0.52 5.96
N THR A 74 -7.97 1.11 7.05
CA THR A 74 -6.57 0.91 7.48
C THR A 74 -6.42 -0.46 8.11
N ILE A 75 -5.22 -1.07 8.04
CA ILE A 75 -4.95 -2.34 8.73
C ILE A 75 -5.29 -2.19 10.22
N HIS A 76 -4.85 -1.08 10.83
CA HIS A 76 -5.13 -0.74 12.22
C HIS A 76 -6.63 -0.74 12.56
N SER A 77 -7.48 -0.08 11.76
CA SER A 77 -8.93 -0.05 12.03
C SER A 77 -9.66 -1.34 11.62
N LEU A 78 -9.01 -2.20 10.84
CA LEU A 78 -9.50 -3.54 10.58
C LEU A 78 -9.24 -4.46 11.76
N ILE A 79 -8.03 -4.46 12.33
CA ILE A 79 -7.63 -5.51 13.27
C ILE A 79 -7.66 -5.08 14.74
N TYR A 80 -7.68 -3.78 15.04
CA TYR A 80 -7.73 -3.28 16.41
C TYR A 80 -9.07 -2.63 16.77
N ARG A 81 -9.34 -2.57 18.07
CA ARG A 81 -10.39 -1.75 18.68
C ARG A 81 -9.80 -0.97 19.86
N PRO A 82 -10.30 0.25 20.14
CA PRO A 82 -9.94 0.99 21.34
C PRO A 82 -10.23 0.17 22.59
N LYS A 83 -9.32 0.18 23.56
CA LYS A 83 -9.46 -0.51 24.86
C LYS A 83 -9.55 0.47 26.03
N GLY A 84 -8.97 1.67 25.90
CA GLY A 84 -8.95 2.70 26.93
C GLY A 84 -7.82 3.69 26.66
N GLU A 85 -7.34 4.32 27.72
CA GLU A 85 -6.21 5.25 27.69
C GLU A 85 -5.20 4.88 28.78
N GLU A 86 -3.93 5.14 28.54
CA GLU A 86 -2.85 4.93 29.52
C GLU A 86 -1.97 6.17 29.63
N SER A 87 -1.37 6.35 30.81
CA SER A 87 -0.38 7.40 31.08
C SER A 87 0.95 7.03 30.46
N VAL A 88 1.35 7.78 29.44
CA VAL A 88 2.68 7.68 28.83
C VAL A 88 3.48 8.89 29.26
N GLU A 89 4.62 8.62 29.89
CA GLU A 89 5.60 9.64 30.23
C GLU A 89 6.63 9.73 29.10
N ASP A 90 6.81 10.93 28.56
CA ASP A 90 7.84 11.20 27.57
C ASP A 90 9.21 11.25 28.28
N GLU A 91 10.08 10.28 27.99
CA GLU A 91 11.39 10.12 28.62
C GLU A 91 12.32 11.34 28.44
N VAL A 92 12.07 12.17 27.42
CA VAL A 92 12.89 13.36 27.10
C VAL A 92 12.36 14.60 27.80
N THR A 93 11.03 14.76 27.87
CA THR A 93 10.40 15.98 28.40
C THR A 93 9.82 15.83 29.81
N GLY A 94 9.74 14.61 30.35
CA GLY A 94 9.13 14.30 31.65
C GLY A 94 7.63 14.58 31.71
N LYS A 95 6.99 14.81 30.55
CA LYS A 95 5.56 15.13 30.49
C LYS A 95 4.74 13.85 30.42
N THR A 96 3.80 13.71 31.34
CA THR A 96 2.77 12.68 31.28
C THR A 96 1.65 13.11 30.35
N SER A 97 1.30 12.26 29.39
CA SER A 97 0.15 12.44 28.50
C SER A 97 -0.73 11.20 28.51
N MET A 98 -2.04 11.38 28.27
CA MET A 98 -2.95 10.27 28.04
C MET A 98 -2.82 9.82 26.60
N SER A 99 -2.52 8.54 26.39
CA SER A 99 -2.44 7.93 25.06
C SER A 99 -3.49 6.82 24.94
N PRO A 100 -4.21 6.71 23.82
CA PRO A 100 -5.17 5.65 23.61
C PRO A 100 -4.47 4.30 23.48
N THR A 101 -5.04 3.28 24.10
CA THR A 101 -4.60 1.89 23.98
C THR A 101 -5.51 1.08 23.08
N PHE A 102 -4.92 0.14 22.37
CA PHE A 102 -5.59 -0.69 21.39
C PHE A 102 -5.44 -2.17 21.73
N SER A 103 -6.44 -2.97 21.36
CA SER A 103 -6.37 -4.42 21.48
C SER A 103 -6.93 -5.08 20.22
N LEU A 104 -6.48 -6.30 19.94
CA LEU A 104 -6.97 -7.06 18.79
C LEU A 104 -8.49 -7.23 18.87
N ASN A 105 -9.15 -6.82 17.79
CA ASN A 105 -10.58 -6.99 17.60
C ASN A 105 -10.86 -8.38 17.02
N ARG A 106 -10.94 -9.40 17.88
CA ARG A 106 -11.25 -10.78 17.46
C ARG A 106 -12.60 -10.93 16.75
N GLN A 107 -13.52 -9.99 16.94
CA GLN A 107 -14.82 -9.93 16.27
C GLN A 107 -14.78 -9.15 14.94
N SER A 108 -13.60 -8.72 14.51
CA SER A 108 -13.43 -8.01 13.25
C SER A 108 -13.96 -8.81 12.05
N PRO A 109 -14.49 -8.14 11.01
CA PRO A 109 -14.90 -8.79 9.77
C PRO A 109 -13.82 -9.68 9.13
N ILE A 110 -12.53 -9.39 9.40
CA ILE A 110 -11.43 -10.22 8.89
C ILE A 110 -11.54 -11.67 9.37
N SER A 111 -11.96 -11.92 10.62
CA SER A 111 -12.07 -13.27 11.19
C SER A 111 -13.05 -14.19 10.46
N ARG A 112 -13.95 -13.63 9.63
CA ARG A 112 -14.95 -14.37 8.84
C ARG A 112 -14.71 -14.24 7.33
N ALA A 113 -13.69 -13.49 6.93
CA ALA A 113 -13.38 -13.27 5.54
C ALA A 113 -12.75 -14.53 4.94
N LYS A 114 -12.95 -14.72 3.63
CA LYS A 114 -12.27 -15.75 2.84
C LYS A 114 -10.91 -15.27 2.34
N LEU A 115 -10.74 -13.96 2.26
CA LEU A 115 -9.52 -13.31 1.83
C LEU A 115 -9.42 -11.93 2.47
N VAL A 116 -8.21 -11.53 2.85
CA VAL A 116 -7.88 -10.13 3.07
C VAL A 116 -6.83 -9.70 2.04
N VAL A 117 -7.07 -8.57 1.39
CA VAL A 117 -6.12 -7.93 0.48
C VAL A 117 -5.48 -6.75 1.19
N ILE A 118 -4.14 -6.74 1.24
CA ILE A 118 -3.34 -5.67 1.84
C ILE A 118 -2.61 -4.92 0.73
N ASP A 119 -2.91 -3.63 0.55
CA ASP A 119 -2.15 -2.74 -0.34
C ASP A 119 -1.15 -1.89 0.46
N GLU A 120 -0.12 -1.38 -0.23
CA GLU A 120 0.97 -0.59 0.38
C GLU A 120 1.62 -1.32 1.57
N CYS A 121 1.98 -2.59 1.35
CA CYS A 121 2.50 -3.46 2.41
C CYS A 121 3.92 -3.13 2.87
N SER A 122 4.65 -2.28 2.14
CA SER A 122 6.05 -1.95 2.43
C SER A 122 6.23 -1.26 3.77
N MET A 123 5.16 -0.65 4.31
CA MET A 123 5.17 0.05 5.59
C MET A 123 4.73 -0.84 6.76
N VAL A 124 4.39 -2.10 6.52
CA VAL A 124 3.93 -3.01 7.57
C VAL A 124 5.12 -3.61 8.31
N ASP A 125 5.23 -3.28 9.60
CA ASP A 125 6.24 -3.84 10.49
C ASP A 125 5.90 -5.28 10.96
N GLU A 126 6.84 -5.88 11.69
CA GLU A 126 6.73 -7.25 12.18
C GLU A 126 5.55 -7.46 13.13
N GLN A 127 5.31 -6.53 14.05
CA GLN A 127 4.24 -6.66 15.04
C GLN A 127 2.87 -6.63 14.35
N LEU A 128 2.64 -5.63 13.51
CA LEU A 128 1.39 -5.48 12.77
C LEU A 128 1.16 -6.66 11.82
N GLY A 129 2.22 -7.16 11.19
CA GLY A 129 2.19 -8.33 10.33
C GLY A 129 1.79 -9.62 11.08
N ARG A 130 2.40 -9.88 12.24
CA ARG A 130 2.04 -11.02 13.10
C ARG A 130 0.63 -10.93 13.64
N ASP A 131 0.21 -9.73 14.06
CA ASP A 131 -1.14 -9.47 14.54
C ASP A 131 -2.18 -9.72 13.45
N LEU A 132 -1.90 -9.31 12.21
CA LEU A 132 -2.74 -9.60 11.05
C LEU A 132 -2.82 -11.12 10.76
N GLN A 133 -1.68 -11.83 10.80
CA GLN A 133 -1.65 -13.29 10.60
C GLN A 133 -2.40 -14.08 11.68
N SER A 134 -2.50 -13.52 12.89
CA SER A 134 -3.16 -14.17 14.03
C SER A 134 -4.67 -14.41 13.82
N PHE A 135 -5.26 -13.80 12.80
CA PHE A 135 -6.65 -14.01 12.40
C PHE A 135 -6.86 -15.26 11.54
N GLY A 136 -5.78 -15.90 11.05
CA GLY A 136 -5.87 -17.16 10.29
C GLY A 136 -6.52 -17.03 8.90
N THR A 137 -6.80 -15.81 8.45
CA THR A 137 -7.43 -15.54 7.15
C THR A 137 -6.35 -15.49 6.07
N PRO A 138 -6.57 -16.07 4.87
CA PRO A 138 -5.65 -15.92 3.76
C PRO A 138 -5.37 -14.44 3.44
N ILE A 139 -4.10 -14.08 3.29
CA ILE A 139 -3.63 -12.70 3.09
C ILE A 139 -2.99 -12.58 1.71
N LEU A 140 -3.64 -11.88 0.80
CA LEU A 140 -3.03 -11.44 -0.45
C LEU A 140 -2.39 -10.07 -0.24
N VAL A 141 -1.08 -10.01 -0.38
CA VAL A 141 -0.31 -8.79 -0.17
C VAL A 141 0.11 -8.22 -1.51
N LEU A 142 -0.21 -6.96 -1.72
CA LEU A 142 0.21 -6.17 -2.88
C LEU A 142 1.35 -5.26 -2.44
N GLY A 143 2.47 -5.37 -3.14
CA GLY A 143 3.67 -4.60 -2.86
C GLY A 143 4.31 -4.06 -4.13
N ASP A 144 5.16 -3.06 -3.96
CA ASP A 144 6.09 -2.60 -4.98
C ASP A 144 7.51 -2.72 -4.40
N PRO A 145 8.39 -3.54 -4.99
CA PRO A 145 9.74 -3.74 -4.47
C PRO A 145 10.61 -2.49 -4.57
N ALA A 146 10.20 -1.49 -5.35
CA ALA A 146 10.91 -0.21 -5.47
C ALA A 146 10.39 0.87 -4.49
N GLN A 147 9.41 0.55 -3.63
CA GLN A 147 8.94 1.47 -2.60
C GLN A 147 9.87 1.51 -1.39
N LEU A 148 9.74 2.59 -0.61
CA LEU A 148 10.49 2.76 0.63
C LEU A 148 10.10 1.68 1.67
N PRO A 149 11.08 1.18 2.45
CA PRO A 149 10.82 0.31 3.59
C PRO A 149 10.15 1.08 4.73
N PRO A 150 9.71 0.39 5.82
CA PRO A 150 9.18 1.06 6.99
C PRO A 150 10.17 2.06 7.58
N ILE A 151 9.66 3.07 8.31
CA ILE A 151 10.48 4.10 8.96
C ILE A 151 11.37 3.50 10.07
N SER A 152 10.91 2.41 10.69
CA SER A 152 11.62 1.69 11.74
C SER A 152 11.36 0.19 11.62
N GLY A 153 12.40 -0.62 11.79
CA GLY A 153 12.32 -2.09 11.71
C GLY A 153 12.29 -2.62 10.27
N GLY A 154 12.18 -3.93 10.17
CA GLY A 154 12.04 -4.68 8.92
C GLY A 154 10.63 -4.66 8.35
N GLY A 155 10.50 -4.71 7.03
CA GLY A 155 9.19 -4.83 6.38
C GLY A 155 8.72 -6.26 6.38
N PHE A 156 7.70 -6.58 7.20
CA PHE A 156 7.25 -7.95 7.44
C PHE A 156 6.92 -8.74 6.17
N PHE A 157 6.34 -8.07 5.18
CA PHE A 157 6.01 -8.70 3.90
C PHE A 157 7.10 -8.57 2.86
N THR A 158 7.89 -7.49 2.90
CA THR A 158 8.84 -7.10 1.85
C THR A 158 10.26 -7.63 2.06
N GLU A 159 10.57 -8.18 3.24
CA GLU A 159 11.83 -8.91 3.49
C GLU A 159 11.86 -10.31 2.87
N HIS A 160 10.77 -10.74 2.27
CA HIS A 160 10.65 -12.01 1.57
C HIS A 160 10.47 -11.79 0.07
N GLU A 161 10.95 -12.76 -0.72
CA GLU A 161 10.71 -12.75 -2.16
C GLU A 161 9.21 -12.81 -2.49
N PRO A 162 8.76 -12.11 -3.55
CA PRO A 162 7.40 -12.23 -4.01
C PRO A 162 7.12 -13.61 -4.61
N ASP A 163 5.92 -14.13 -4.37
CA ASP A 163 5.44 -15.33 -5.03
C ASP A 163 5.21 -15.07 -6.54
N VAL A 164 4.78 -13.84 -6.88
CA VAL A 164 4.68 -13.36 -8.26
C VAL A 164 5.13 -11.89 -8.33
N LEU A 165 5.97 -11.58 -9.32
CA LEU A 165 6.38 -10.22 -9.65
C LEU A 165 5.82 -9.80 -11.02
N LEU A 166 4.96 -8.78 -11.03
CA LEU A 166 4.50 -8.12 -12.25
C LEU A 166 5.51 -7.06 -12.68
N THR A 167 6.00 -7.18 -13.90
CA THR A 167 7.03 -6.29 -14.48
C THR A 167 6.51 -5.52 -15.68
N GLU A 168 5.46 -6.01 -16.33
CA GLU A 168 4.89 -5.39 -17.53
C GLU A 168 3.97 -4.20 -17.18
N ILE A 169 4.34 -3.01 -17.67
CA ILE A 169 3.53 -1.80 -17.52
C ILE A 169 2.51 -1.72 -18.66
N HIS A 170 1.25 -1.53 -18.27
CA HIS A 170 0.10 -1.40 -19.18
C HIS A 170 0.28 -0.24 -20.15
N ARG A 171 -0.18 -0.40 -21.39
CA ARG A 171 -0.04 0.63 -22.43
C ARG A 171 -0.62 1.97 -21.99
N GLN A 172 -1.79 1.98 -21.36
CA GLN A 172 -2.41 3.21 -20.83
C GLN A 172 -1.58 3.89 -19.73
N ALA A 173 -0.75 3.12 -19.01
CA ALA A 173 0.14 3.65 -17.98
C ALA A 173 1.49 4.13 -18.55
N ARG A 174 1.91 3.65 -19.74
CA ARG A 174 3.15 4.09 -20.40
C ARG A 174 3.07 5.55 -20.85
N ASP A 175 1.90 5.99 -21.26
CA ASP A 175 1.66 7.37 -21.68
C ASP A 175 1.53 8.32 -20.49
N ASN A 176 1.55 7.81 -19.24
CA ASN A 176 1.50 8.65 -18.04
C ASN A 176 2.92 9.15 -17.67
N PRO A 177 3.15 10.48 -17.71
CA PRO A 177 4.45 11.07 -17.40
C PRO A 177 4.98 10.73 -16.00
N ILE A 178 4.10 10.58 -15.01
CA ILE A 178 4.50 10.21 -13.63
C ILE A 178 5.12 8.81 -13.62
N ILE A 179 4.55 7.86 -14.37
CA ILE A 179 5.07 6.49 -14.47
C ILE A 179 6.44 6.50 -15.16
N ARG A 180 6.60 7.30 -16.21
CA ARG A 180 7.88 7.47 -16.90
C ARG A 180 8.97 8.04 -15.98
N LEU A 181 8.66 9.10 -15.23
CA LEU A 181 9.60 9.68 -14.27
C LEU A 181 9.98 8.68 -13.16
N ALA A 182 9.01 7.88 -12.67
CA ALA A 182 9.29 6.84 -11.70
C ALA A 182 10.21 5.72 -12.26
N LEU A 183 10.05 5.36 -13.53
CA LEU A 183 10.95 4.42 -14.22
C LEU A 183 12.36 4.97 -14.34
N ASP A 184 12.50 6.25 -14.70
CA ASP A 184 13.81 6.91 -14.81
C ASP A 184 14.55 6.89 -13.46
N VAL A 185 13.87 7.27 -12.37
CA VAL A 185 14.41 7.18 -11.00
C VAL A 185 14.86 5.76 -10.67
N ARG A 186 14.01 4.76 -10.95
CA ARG A 186 14.30 3.35 -10.65
C ARG A 186 15.52 2.83 -11.39
N GLU A 187 15.70 3.25 -12.63
CA GLU A 187 16.78 2.81 -13.50
C GLU A 187 18.04 3.69 -13.34
N GLY A 188 18.06 4.58 -12.33
CA GLY A 188 19.19 5.46 -12.03
C GLY A 188 19.41 6.54 -13.08
N ARG A 189 18.41 6.83 -13.92
CA ARG A 189 18.46 7.92 -14.89
C ARG A 189 18.05 9.24 -14.25
N GLU A 190 18.71 10.31 -14.67
CA GLU A 190 18.30 11.66 -14.32
C GLU A 190 17.05 12.07 -15.11
N PHE A 191 16.21 12.87 -14.48
CA PHE A 191 15.11 13.58 -15.12
C PHE A 191 15.30 15.09 -14.91
N MET A 192 14.91 15.87 -15.91
CA MET A 192 15.16 17.31 -15.94
C MET A 192 14.04 18.08 -15.24
N HIS A 193 14.32 19.32 -14.85
CA HIS A 193 13.25 20.26 -14.51
C HIS A 193 12.40 20.53 -15.76
N GLY A 194 11.09 20.61 -15.61
CA GLY A 194 10.17 20.85 -16.72
C GLY A 194 8.72 20.53 -16.42
N ASP A 195 7.86 20.89 -17.37
CA ASP A 195 6.47 20.49 -17.41
C ASP A 195 6.33 19.23 -18.28
N TYR A 196 5.79 18.18 -17.68
CA TYR A 196 5.56 16.89 -18.31
C TYR A 196 4.07 16.65 -18.58
N GLY A 197 3.22 17.67 -18.48
CA GLY A 197 1.77 17.61 -18.66
C GLY A 197 1.05 17.39 -17.33
N THR A 198 0.93 16.12 -16.89
CA THR A 198 0.28 15.80 -15.59
C THR A 198 1.25 15.81 -14.41
N ALA A 199 2.52 16.11 -14.67
CA ALA A 199 3.56 16.20 -13.66
C ALA A 199 4.46 17.40 -13.96
N GLN A 200 4.91 18.09 -12.92
CA GLN A 200 5.86 19.18 -13.05
C GLN A 200 7.03 18.95 -12.11
N VAL A 201 8.25 19.08 -12.64
CA VAL A 201 9.48 19.00 -11.86
C VAL A 201 10.08 20.40 -11.82
N ILE A 202 10.09 21.00 -10.64
CA ILE A 202 10.57 22.36 -10.43
C ILE A 202 11.65 22.40 -9.35
N GLY A 203 12.57 23.35 -9.51
CA GLY A 203 13.51 23.70 -8.46
C GLY A 203 12.80 24.36 -7.28
N ARG A 204 13.46 24.36 -6.12
CA ARG A 204 12.89 24.87 -4.87
C ARG A 204 12.51 26.35 -4.96
N GLU A 205 13.31 27.12 -5.68
CA GLU A 205 13.15 28.56 -5.93
C GLU A 205 11.92 28.90 -6.77
N ALA A 206 11.39 27.94 -7.53
CA ALA A 206 10.21 28.13 -8.37
C ALA A 206 8.90 27.72 -7.66
N VAL A 207 8.97 27.15 -6.45
CA VAL A 207 7.79 26.74 -5.68
C VAL A 207 7.07 27.98 -5.15
N ASN A 208 5.76 28.07 -5.39
CA ASN A 208 4.89 29.09 -4.82
C ASN A 208 3.55 28.50 -4.39
N GLN A 209 2.80 29.26 -3.58
CA GLN A 209 1.53 28.81 -2.99
C GLN A 209 0.47 28.44 -4.04
N ASP A 210 0.39 29.17 -5.15
CA ASP A 210 -0.60 28.91 -6.20
C ASP A 210 -0.36 27.57 -6.89
N LEU A 211 0.91 27.22 -7.18
CA LEU A 211 1.26 25.93 -7.74
C LEU A 211 0.92 24.78 -6.78
N VAL A 212 1.21 24.96 -5.49
CA VAL A 212 0.91 23.95 -4.46
C VAL A 212 -0.58 23.73 -4.30
N LEU A 213 -1.38 24.80 -4.31
CA LEU A 213 -2.84 24.71 -4.16
C LEU A 213 -3.53 24.09 -5.37
N LYS A 214 -2.94 24.22 -6.57
CA LYS A 214 -3.47 23.61 -7.81
C LYS A 214 -3.08 22.14 -7.96
N ALA A 215 -2.01 21.70 -7.29
CA ALA A 215 -1.55 20.33 -7.39
C ALA A 215 -2.40 19.38 -6.52
N ASP A 216 -2.82 18.25 -7.09
CA ASP A 216 -3.46 17.18 -6.32
C ASP A 216 -2.51 16.57 -5.28
N GLN A 217 -1.21 16.54 -5.61
CA GLN A 217 -0.16 15.96 -4.79
C GLN A 217 1.14 16.73 -5.01
N VAL A 218 1.80 17.10 -3.91
CA VAL A 218 3.16 17.64 -3.93
C VAL A 218 4.11 16.60 -3.35
N LEU A 219 5.17 16.28 -4.11
CA LEU A 219 6.25 15.40 -3.69
C LEU A 219 7.49 16.25 -3.39
N VAL A 220 8.10 16.02 -2.23
CA VAL A 220 9.33 16.71 -1.81
C VAL A 220 10.36 15.68 -1.40
N GLY A 221 11.64 15.94 -1.70
CA GLY A 221 12.71 14.98 -1.42
C GLY A 221 12.95 14.70 0.06
N THR A 222 12.60 15.63 0.96
CA THR A 222 12.76 15.43 2.42
C THR A 222 11.56 16.01 3.19
N ASN A 223 11.28 15.44 4.38
CA ASN A 223 10.24 15.96 5.26
C ASN A 223 10.51 17.43 5.66
N ARG A 224 11.78 17.79 5.86
CA ARG A 224 12.22 19.16 6.21
C ARG A 224 11.79 20.22 5.19
N THR A 225 11.60 19.85 3.92
CA THR A 225 11.22 20.80 2.85
C THR A 225 9.71 20.92 2.66
N ARG A 226 8.88 20.15 3.39
CA ARG A 226 7.42 20.13 3.23
C ARG A 226 6.70 21.42 3.62
N ARG A 227 7.28 22.26 4.48
CA ARG A 227 6.63 23.46 5.03
C ARG A 227 7.29 24.78 4.61
N ARG A 228 8.12 24.75 3.56
CA ARG A 228 9.01 25.86 3.18
C ARG A 228 8.58 26.57 1.90
N TYR A 229 7.29 26.54 1.58
CA TYR A 229 6.67 27.24 0.46
C TYR A 229 5.69 28.29 0.96
#